data_AF-A0A1R3HFI6-F1
#
_entry.id   AF-A0A1R3HFI6-F1
#
_cell.length_a   1.000
_cell.length_b   1.000
_cell.length_c   1.000
_cell.angle_alpha   90.00
_cell.angle_beta   90.00
_cell.angle_gamma   90.00
#
_symmetry.space_group_name_H-M   'P 1'
#
loop_
_entity.id
_entity.type
_entity.pdbx_description
1 polymer ?
#
loop_
_entity_poly.entity_id
_entity_poly.type
_entity_poly.pdbx_seq_one_letter_code
_entity_poly.pdbx_strand_id
1 'polypeptide(L)'
;MTIGTSEIDFLGMHLKEGKYVAQPHIGQALQDFPDENLTKKQIQQLLRIVNYMSDFLPNLAKISNPLRIMLKGNPPQWSQKQTTAVKTLKTKALSLPTLQIPSNGMRILQTDASNKYWAAVLIEEKNGKEASMDTKVADLKNPRPIITPHSKKF
;
A
#
# COMPACT_ATOMS: atom_id res chain seq x y z
N MET A 1 -7.43 12.24 26.85
CA MET A 1 -7.80 10.91 26.30
C MET A 1 -9.29 10.75 26.53
N THR A 2 -10.07 10.73 25.46
CA THR A 2 -11.54 10.54 25.51
C THR A 2 -11.83 9.07 25.22
N ILE A 3 -12.66 8.44 26.04
CA ILE A 3 -13.04 7.03 25.93
C ILE A 3 -14.52 6.96 25.58
N GLY A 4 -14.93 6.03 24.72
CA GLY A 4 -16.33 5.87 24.29
C GLY A 4 -16.75 6.78 23.13
N THR A 5 -15.83 7.17 22.25
CA THR A 5 -16.11 8.00 21.06
C THR A 5 -16.43 7.14 19.83
N SER A 6 -17.20 7.69 18.90
CA SER A 6 -17.54 7.05 17.60
C SER A 6 -16.43 7.19 16.55
N GLU A 7 -15.39 7.97 16.84
CA GLU A 7 -14.20 8.16 16.02
C GLU A 7 -12.93 8.07 16.86
N ILE A 8 -11.85 7.56 16.26
CA ILE A 8 -10.55 7.41 16.90
C ILE A 8 -9.41 7.50 15.89
N ASP A 9 -8.34 8.17 16.32
CA ASP A 9 -7.05 8.17 15.65
C ASP A 9 -6.18 7.02 16.16
N PHE A 10 -5.87 6.05 15.30
CA PHE A 10 -5.14 4.85 15.67
C PHE A 10 -4.17 4.42 14.57
N LEU A 11 -2.90 4.21 14.92
CA LEU A 11 -1.83 3.82 14.00
C LEU A 11 -1.78 4.71 12.73
N GLY A 12 -1.95 6.02 12.87
CA GLY A 12 -1.92 6.92 11.71
C GLY A 12 -3.12 6.77 10.77
N MET A 13 -4.17 6.07 11.18
CA MET A 13 -5.46 6.03 10.49
C MET A 13 -6.51 6.76 11.33
N HIS A 14 -7.42 7.46 10.68
CA HIS A 14 -8.61 8.01 11.29
C HIS A 14 -9.78 7.06 11.03
N LEU A 15 -10.35 6.49 12.10
CA LEU A 15 -11.44 5.51 12.04
C LEU A 15 -12.74 6.19 12.47
N LYS A 16 -13.80 6.02 11.68
CA LYS A 16 -15.14 6.55 11.95
C LYS A 16 -16.19 5.74 11.23
N GLU A 17 -17.26 5.35 11.93
CA GLU A 17 -18.46 4.72 11.34
C GLU A 17 -18.16 3.50 10.43
N GLY A 18 -17.27 2.61 10.87
CA GLY A 18 -16.90 1.42 10.09
C GLY A 18 -16.08 1.73 8.83
N LYS A 19 -15.49 2.93 8.76
CA LYS A 19 -14.60 3.38 7.70
C LYS A 19 -13.27 3.85 8.27
N TYR A 20 -12.26 3.90 7.43
CA TYR A 20 -10.95 4.43 7.80
C TYR A 20 -10.28 5.18 6.64
N VAL A 21 -9.46 6.15 6.99
CA VAL A 21 -8.64 6.92 6.04
C VAL A 21 -7.27 7.18 6.67
N ALA A 22 -6.22 7.22 5.86
CA ALA A 22 -4.89 7.60 6.34
C ALA A 22 -4.88 9.05 6.83
N GLN A 23 -4.19 9.31 7.94
CA GLN A 23 -4.05 10.66 8.47
C GLN A 23 -3.21 11.55 7.55
N PRO A 24 -3.50 12.88 7.49
CA PRO A 24 -2.82 13.80 6.57
C PRO A 24 -1.29 13.80 6.67
N HIS A 25 -0.76 13.62 7.88
CA HIS A 25 0.69 13.65 8.12
C HIS A 25 1.46 12.56 7.35
N ILE A 26 0.82 11.42 7.03
CA ILE A 26 1.46 10.33 6.28
C ILE A 26 1.67 10.74 4.82
N GLY A 27 0.68 11.41 4.22
CA GLY A 27 0.78 11.96 2.87
C GLY A 27 1.73 13.15 2.80
N GLN A 28 1.78 13.98 3.86
CA GLN A 28 2.71 15.10 3.97
C GLN A 28 4.17 14.64 4.04
N ALA A 29 4.47 13.56 4.76
CA ALA A 29 5.83 13.00 4.84
C ALA A 29 6.41 12.61 3.46
N LEU A 30 5.56 12.37 2.45
CA LEU A 30 6.03 12.14 1.08
C LEU A 30 6.44 13.41 0.35
N GLN A 31 5.91 14.57 0.73
CA GLN A 31 6.20 15.85 0.07
C GLN A 31 7.63 16.31 0.35
N ASP A 32 8.18 15.95 1.51
CA ASP A 32 9.53 16.33 1.95
C ASP A 32 10.66 15.70 1.11
N PHE A 33 10.36 14.66 0.34
CA PHE A 33 11.33 14.04 -0.55
C PHE A 33 11.58 14.93 -1.78
N PRO A 34 12.78 14.97 -2.35
CA PRO A 34 13.00 15.56 -3.67
C PRO A 34 12.14 14.87 -4.74
N ASP A 35 11.89 15.55 -5.86
CA ASP A 35 11.19 14.95 -7.00
C ASP A 35 12.13 14.09 -7.88
N GLU A 36 13.42 14.38 -7.84
CA GLU A 36 14.43 13.83 -8.73
C GLU A 36 15.67 13.38 -7.97
N ASN A 37 16.44 12.48 -8.58
CA ASN A 37 17.76 12.05 -8.12
C ASN A 37 17.79 11.57 -6.65
N LEU A 38 16.74 10.85 -6.23
CA LEU A 38 16.70 10.26 -4.89
C LEU A 38 17.81 9.21 -4.75
N THR A 39 18.52 9.27 -3.64
CA THR A 39 19.47 8.22 -3.25
C THR A 39 18.76 6.89 -3.00
N LYS A 40 19.49 5.77 -3.08
CA LYS A 40 18.96 4.44 -2.78
C LYS A 40 18.23 4.38 -1.42
N LYS A 41 18.78 5.06 -0.40
CA LYS A 41 18.18 5.15 0.94
C LYS A 41 16.86 5.95 0.94
N GLN A 42 16.82 7.08 0.24
CA GLN A 42 15.59 7.87 0.10
C GLN A 42 14.51 7.10 -0.66
N ILE A 43 14.88 6.35 -1.72
CA ILE A 43 13.94 5.49 -2.45
C ILE A 43 13.35 4.43 -1.51
N GLN A 44 14.16 3.80 -0.66
CA GLN A 44 13.67 2.82 0.32
C GLN A 44 12.71 3.45 1.33
N GLN A 45 13.03 4.63 1.85
CA GLN A 45 12.18 5.36 2.81
C GLN A 45 10.84 5.76 2.16
N LEU A 46 10.88 6.35 0.97
CA LEU A 46 9.69 6.72 0.20
C LEU A 46 8.81 5.49 -0.05
N LEU A 47 9.39 4.38 -0.51
CA LEU A 47 8.63 3.15 -0.77
C LEU A 47 8.06 2.53 0.51
N ARG A 48 8.70 2.71 1.67
CA ARG A 48 8.18 2.25 2.96
C ARG A 48 6.91 3.01 3.34
N ILE A 49 6.91 4.33 3.20
CA ILE A 49 5.73 5.18 3.48
C ILE A 49 4.61 4.84 2.50
N VAL A 50 4.94 4.74 1.21
CA VAL A 50 3.96 4.39 0.17
C VAL A 50 3.35 3.00 0.39
N ASN A 51 4.14 2.02 0.82
CA ASN A 51 3.62 0.69 1.15
C ASN A 51 2.68 0.73 2.37
N TYR A 52 2.87 1.66 3.31
CA TYR A 52 1.95 1.82 4.44
C TYR A 52 0.55 2.26 4.00
N MET A 53 0.47 2.99 2.88
CA MET A 53 -0.78 3.45 2.27
C MET A 53 -1.22 2.56 1.09
N SER A 54 -0.70 1.34 0.97
CA SER A 54 -0.93 0.51 -0.23
C SER A 54 -2.40 0.24 -0.50
N ASP A 55 -3.20 0.11 0.55
CA ASP A 55 -4.61 -0.27 0.48
C ASP A 55 -5.45 0.83 -0.21
N PHE A 56 -4.98 2.07 -0.14
CA PHE A 56 -5.61 3.25 -0.75
C PHE A 56 -5.15 3.51 -2.19
N LEU A 57 -4.10 2.82 -2.64
CA LEU A 57 -3.38 3.14 -3.88
C LEU A 57 -3.54 2.02 -4.92
N PRO A 58 -4.59 2.07 -5.77
CA PRO A 58 -4.76 1.09 -6.83
C PRO A 58 -3.58 1.15 -7.81
N ASN A 59 -3.18 -0.01 -8.32
CA ASN A 59 -2.05 -0.16 -9.26
C ASN A 59 -0.70 0.32 -8.71
N LEU A 60 -0.53 0.38 -7.38
CA LEU A 60 0.72 0.80 -6.75
C LEU A 60 1.93 0.06 -7.32
N ALA A 61 1.83 -1.25 -7.55
CA ALA A 61 2.90 -2.08 -8.09
C ALA A 61 3.46 -1.51 -9.42
N LYS A 62 2.58 -1.11 -10.33
CA LYS A 62 2.94 -0.53 -11.64
C LYS A 62 3.59 0.84 -11.47
N ILE A 63 3.02 1.70 -10.63
CA ILE A 63 3.49 3.08 -10.41
C ILE A 63 4.88 3.09 -9.76
N SER A 64 5.09 2.24 -8.76
CA SER A 64 6.35 2.20 -7.98
C SER A 64 7.43 1.32 -8.60
N ASN A 65 7.14 0.57 -9.67
CA ASN A 65 8.12 -0.31 -10.33
C ASN A 65 9.40 0.43 -10.80
N PRO A 66 9.34 1.63 -11.42
CA PRO A 66 10.54 2.36 -11.82
C PRO A 66 11.48 2.65 -10.64
N LEU A 67 10.93 2.90 -9.45
CA LEU A 67 11.69 3.14 -8.22
C LEU A 67 12.23 1.85 -7.62
N ARG A 68 11.48 0.75 -7.67
CA ARG A 68 11.95 -0.56 -7.20
C ARG A 68 13.13 -1.08 -8.01
N ILE A 69 13.16 -0.81 -9.32
CA ILE A 69 14.29 -1.20 -10.18
C ILE A 69 15.59 -0.48 -9.74
N MET A 70 15.49 0.76 -9.25
CA MET A 70 16.64 1.52 -8.72
C MET A 70 17.27 0.89 -7.45
N LEU A 71 16.57 -0.03 -6.77
CA LEU A 71 17.08 -0.71 -5.58
C LEU A 71 17.91 -1.96 -5.88
N LYS A 72 17.90 -2.45 -7.13
CA LYS A 72 18.63 -3.63 -7.57
C LYS A 72 20.15 -3.37 -7.61
N GLY A 73 20.94 -4.43 -7.79
CA GLY A 73 22.41 -4.35 -7.81
C GLY A 73 22.98 -3.51 -8.96
N ASN A 74 22.31 -3.50 -10.12
CA ASN A 74 22.68 -2.69 -11.29
C ASN A 74 21.51 -1.79 -11.70
N PRO A 75 21.29 -0.65 -11.01
CA PRO A 75 20.17 0.23 -11.30
C PRO A 75 20.42 1.03 -12.59
N PRO A 76 19.38 1.31 -13.39
CA PRO A 76 19.48 2.22 -14.51
C PRO A 76 19.77 3.65 -14.03
N GLN A 77 20.25 4.51 -14.93
CA GLN A 77 20.37 5.94 -14.65
C GLN A 77 18.99 6.55 -14.37
N TRP A 78 18.97 7.57 -13.50
CA TRP A 78 17.74 8.30 -13.22
C TRP A 78 17.20 8.94 -14.50
N SER A 79 15.89 8.86 -14.71
CA SER A 79 15.23 9.39 -15.89
C SER A 79 13.85 9.93 -15.54
N GLN A 80 13.18 10.50 -16.55
CA GLN A 80 11.80 10.99 -16.41
C GLN A 80 10.83 9.92 -15.85
N LYS A 81 11.08 8.63 -16.10
CA LYS A 81 10.23 7.54 -15.58
C LYS A 81 10.20 7.52 -14.04
N GLN A 82 11.35 7.72 -13.40
CA GLN A 82 11.46 7.75 -11.94
C GLN A 82 10.85 9.04 -11.37
N THR A 83 11.14 10.19 -11.98
CA THR A 83 10.53 11.47 -11.59
C THR A 83 9.00 11.41 -11.66
N THR A 84 8.44 10.90 -12.77
CA THR A 84 7.00 10.75 -12.94
C THR A 84 6.41 9.79 -11.90
N ALA A 85 7.12 8.71 -11.55
CA ALA A 85 6.68 7.80 -10.49
C ALA A 85 6.63 8.49 -9.13
N VAL A 86 7.67 9.25 -8.74
CA VAL A 86 7.69 10.01 -7.47
C VAL A 86 6.54 11.01 -7.42
N LYS A 87 6.38 11.84 -8.46
CA LYS A 87 5.31 12.85 -8.53
C LYS A 87 3.92 12.21 -8.46
N THR A 88 3.70 11.11 -9.19
CA THR A 88 2.42 10.38 -9.15
C THR A 88 2.10 9.85 -7.75
N LEU A 89 3.09 9.31 -7.05
CA LEU A 89 2.92 8.81 -5.69
C LEU A 89 2.61 9.94 -4.71
N LYS A 90 3.32 11.07 -4.80
CA LYS A 90 3.06 12.27 -4.00
C LYS A 90 1.66 12.80 -4.23
N THR A 91 1.22 12.95 -5.48
CA THR A 91 -0.13 13.44 -5.80
C THR A 91 -1.20 12.51 -5.25
N LYS A 92 -1.07 11.19 -5.46
CA LYS A 92 -2.06 10.23 -4.96
C LYS A 92 -2.12 10.19 -3.43
N ALA A 93 -1.01 10.41 -2.75
CA ALA A 93 -0.96 10.43 -1.29
C ALA A 93 -1.69 11.61 -0.65
N LEU A 94 -1.96 12.68 -1.41
CA LEU A 94 -2.74 13.83 -0.93
C LEU A 94 -4.25 13.61 -1.05
N SER A 95 -4.68 12.71 -1.94
CA SER A 95 -6.09 12.45 -2.25
C SER A 95 -6.44 10.98 -2.04
N LEU A 96 -6.25 10.49 -0.81
CA LEU A 96 -6.54 9.10 -0.48
C LEU A 96 -8.04 8.90 -0.24
N PRO A 97 -8.66 7.89 -0.87
CA PRO A 97 -10.07 7.60 -0.64
C PRO A 97 -10.31 7.07 0.78
N THR A 98 -11.51 7.25 1.29
CA THR A 98 -11.93 6.55 2.51
C THR A 98 -12.23 5.09 2.18
N LEU A 99 -11.68 4.16 2.96
CA LEU A 99 -11.93 2.73 2.82
C LEU A 99 -12.95 2.24 3.85
N GLN A 100 -13.66 1.17 3.52
CA GLN A 100 -14.60 0.53 4.42
C GLN A 100 -13.92 -0.60 5.18
N ILE A 101 -14.18 -0.69 6.49
CA ILE A 101 -13.77 -1.83 7.31
C ILE A 101 -14.62 -3.04 6.87
N PRO A 102 -13.99 -4.20 6.58
CA PRO A 102 -14.71 -5.41 6.20
C PRO A 102 -15.81 -5.77 7.20
N SER A 103 -16.98 -6.18 6.70
CA SER A 103 -18.08 -6.60 7.56
C SER A 103 -17.85 -8.03 8.08
N ASN A 104 -18.66 -8.48 9.04
CA ASN A 104 -18.58 -9.85 9.56
C ASN A 104 -19.27 -10.89 8.66
N GLY A 105 -19.53 -10.55 7.39
CA GLY A 105 -20.17 -11.45 6.42
C GLY A 105 -19.28 -12.62 5.98
N MET A 106 -19.82 -13.45 5.09
CA MET A 106 -19.07 -14.56 4.52
C MET A 106 -17.91 -14.04 3.67
N ARG A 107 -16.73 -14.64 3.87
CA ARG A 107 -15.51 -14.30 3.14
C ARG A 107 -14.97 -15.53 2.43
N ILE A 108 -14.61 -15.36 1.17
CA ILE A 108 -14.07 -16.40 0.32
C ILE A 108 -12.64 -16.00 -0.03
N LEU A 109 -11.68 -16.87 0.28
CA LEU A 109 -10.30 -16.71 -0.18
C LEU A 109 -10.12 -17.54 -1.44
N GLN A 110 -10.02 -16.87 -2.59
CA GLN A 110 -9.71 -17.53 -3.85
C GLN A 110 -8.20 -17.44 -4.10
N THR A 111 -7.57 -18.58 -4.37
CA THR A 111 -6.13 -18.67 -4.62
C THR A 111 -5.86 -19.34 -5.95
N ASP A 112 -4.87 -18.84 -6.69
CA ASP A 112 -4.36 -19.45 -7.91
C ASP A 112 -2.82 -19.42 -7.88
N ALA A 113 -2.18 -20.47 -8.39
CA ALA A 113 -0.73 -20.57 -8.40
C ALA A 113 -0.21 -21.28 -9.65
N SER A 114 0.97 -20.84 -10.07
CA SER A 114 1.76 -21.41 -11.16
C SER A 114 3.21 -21.61 -10.69
N ASN A 115 4.03 -22.26 -11.51
CA ASN A 115 5.46 -22.44 -11.23
C ASN A 115 6.27 -21.14 -11.09
N LYS A 116 5.70 -19.98 -11.43
CA LYS A 116 6.37 -18.67 -11.36
C LYS A 116 5.73 -17.71 -10.37
N TYR A 117 4.41 -17.77 -10.20
CA TYR A 117 3.66 -16.79 -9.42
C TYR A 117 2.56 -17.48 -8.61
N TRP A 118 2.22 -16.90 -7.47
CA TRP A 118 0.95 -17.17 -6.78
C TRP A 118 0.14 -15.90 -6.62
N ALA A 119 -1.18 -16.05 -6.58
CA ALA A 119 -2.14 -14.99 -6.39
C ALA A 119 -3.22 -15.42 -5.38
N ALA A 120 -3.72 -14.46 -4.63
CA ALA A 120 -4.85 -14.62 -3.74
C ALA A 120 -5.75 -13.39 -3.83
N VAL A 121 -7.05 -13.63 -3.82
CA VAL A 121 -8.09 -12.60 -3.75
C VAL A 121 -8.99 -12.91 -2.57
N LEU A 122 -9.17 -11.94 -1.68
CA LEU A 122 -10.18 -11.99 -0.64
C LEU A 122 -11.46 -11.38 -1.19
N ILE A 123 -12.54 -12.16 -1.20
CA ILE A 123 -13.86 -11.75 -1.67
C ILE A 123 -14.80 -11.73 -0.47
N GLU A 124 -15.63 -10.69 -0.38
CA GLU A 124 -16.75 -10.64 0.57
C GLU A 124 -18.05 -10.79 -0.20
N GLU A 125 -18.91 -11.69 0.28
CA GLU A 125 -20.27 -11.81 -0.25
C GLU A 125 -21.20 -10.89 0.55
N LYS A 126 -21.81 -9.91 -0.15
CA LYS A 126 -22.87 -9.05 0.40
C LYS A 126 -24.14 -9.21 -0.41
N ASN A 127 -25.21 -9.66 0.22
CA ASN A 127 -26.54 -9.77 -0.39
C ASN A 127 -26.54 -10.55 -1.72
N GLY A 128 -25.80 -11.67 -1.78
CA GLY A 128 -25.65 -12.48 -3.00
C GLY A 128 -24.79 -11.85 -4.10
N LYS A 129 -24.04 -10.78 -3.80
CA LYS A 129 -23.05 -10.17 -4.69
C LYS A 129 -21.65 -10.29 -4.10
N GLU A 130 -20.72 -10.74 -4.92
CA GLU A 130 -19.31 -10.84 -4.57
C GLU A 130 -18.58 -9.51 -4.83
N ALA A 131 -17.84 -9.02 -3.84
CA ALA A 131 -16.97 -7.86 -3.97
C ALA A 131 -15.54 -8.22 -3.55
N SER A 132 -14.57 -7.94 -4.43
CA SER A 132 -13.15 -8.11 -4.12
C SER A 132 -12.69 -7.07 -3.08
N MET A 133 -12.08 -7.54 -2.00
CA MET A 133 -11.59 -6.71 -0.88
C MET A 133 -10.10 -6.43 -0.96
N ASP A 134 -9.30 -7.47 -1.19
CA ASP A 134 -7.85 -7.37 -1.26
C ASP A 134 -7.33 -8.37 -2.28
N THR A 135 -6.23 -8.02 -2.92
CA THR A 135 -5.54 -8.85 -3.90
C THR A 135 -4.06 -8.88 -3.60
N LYS A 136 -3.47 -10.07 -3.60
CA LYS A 136 -2.04 -10.29 -3.45
C LYS A 136 -1.55 -11.15 -4.60
N VAL A 137 -0.41 -10.78 -5.18
CA VAL A 137 0.27 -11.54 -6.23
C VAL A 137 1.76 -11.54 -5.95
N ALA A 138 2.43 -12.68 -5.87
CA ALA A 138 3.87 -12.69 -5.66
C ALA A 138 4.58 -13.57 -6.68
N ASP A 139 5.79 -13.14 -7.03
CA ASP A 139 6.75 -13.91 -7.80
C ASP A 139 7.47 -14.88 -6.86
N LEU A 140 7.44 -16.18 -7.18
CA LEU A 140 8.09 -17.22 -6.40
C LEU A 140 9.62 -17.10 -6.40
N LYS A 141 10.21 -16.51 -7.45
CA LYS A 141 11.65 -16.29 -7.56
C LYS A 141 12.11 -15.01 -6.89
N ASN A 142 11.20 -14.08 -6.67
CA ASN A 142 11.49 -12.81 -6.02
C ASN A 142 10.36 -12.46 -5.05
N PRO A 143 10.17 -13.30 -4.00
CA PRO A 143 9.07 -13.12 -3.08
C PRO A 143 9.18 -11.72 -2.46
N ARG A 144 8.07 -10.99 -2.47
CA ARG A 144 8.00 -9.74 -1.71
C ARG A 144 8.36 -10.10 -0.25
N PRO A 145 9.28 -9.40 0.43
CA PRO A 145 9.31 -9.51 1.88
C PRO A 145 7.93 -9.08 2.37
N ILE A 146 7.20 -10.02 3.00
CA ILE A 146 5.99 -9.69 3.73
C ILE A 146 6.47 -8.84 4.90
N ILE A 147 6.44 -7.52 4.72
CA ILE A 147 6.56 -6.61 5.85
C ILE A 147 5.21 -6.68 6.56
N THR A 148 5.02 -7.73 7.36
CA THR A 148 3.94 -7.77 8.34
C THR A 148 4.23 -6.64 9.33
N PRO A 149 3.31 -5.68 9.55
CA PRO A 149 3.49 -4.66 10.58
C PRO A 149 3.59 -5.24 12.01
N HIS A 150 3.39 -6.55 12.18
CA HIS A 150 3.07 -7.18 13.46
C HIS A 150 3.96 -8.33 13.91
N SER A 151 5.18 -8.51 13.39
CA SER A 151 6.15 -9.41 14.06
C SER A 151 6.90 -8.70 15.20
N LYS A 152 6.16 -8.10 16.15
CA LYS A 152 6.66 -8.00 17.52
C LYS A 152 6.30 -9.32 18.19
N LYS A 153 7.27 -10.24 18.22
CA LYS A 153 7.25 -11.32 19.22
C LYS A 153 7.19 -10.64 20.59
N PHE A 154 6.20 -11.01 21.39
CA PHE A 154 6.27 -10.83 22.84
C PHE A 154 7.43 -11.65 23.39
#